data_AF-A0A2E2STC5-F1
#
_entry.id   AF-A0A2E2STC5-F1
#
_cell.length_a   1.000
_cell.length_b   1.000
_cell.length_c   1.000
_cell.angle_alpha   90.00
_cell.angle_beta   90.00
_cell.angle_gamma   90.00
#
_symmetry.space_group_name_H-M   'P 1'
#
loop_
_entity.id
_entity.type
_entity.pdbx_description
1 polymer ?
#
loop_
_entity_poly.entity_id
_entity_poly.type
_entity_poly.pdbx_seq_one_letter_code
_entity_poly.pdbx_strand_id
1 'polypeptide(L)'
;MSIPYIERNPTNDEVLQMQLAFSTFCDGSGQERDGNGMTRAGWRDIERIFAEILGGKANENKHIFDVLVPDSDNEDIIYGISLKSKQISRASAIEDLEEEGRVHMEIANSPAKFWAELTKAGISESDFRSKNKASEIGQILLKTIDSWHLEAKTAFETQNPDKRLDLNKSVYITVSYSPFRDGIGRLYQAHSFPLTFPENIKWSYISDRCLRGMDPTDENKTLIDWYGLSGGQFKYYPKANTANYKSARFSLLEPEIISIVEKAKTYWPEKWPE
;
A
#
# COMPACT_ATOMS: atom_id res chain seq x y z
N MET A 1 -21.50 -7.58 -8.46
CA MET A 1 -20.43 -8.60 -8.62
C MET A 1 -19.39 -8.35 -7.56
N SER A 2 -19.12 -9.33 -6.69
CA SER A 2 -18.24 -9.12 -5.54
C SER A 2 -16.83 -8.65 -5.93
N ILE A 3 -16.29 -7.69 -5.18
CA ILE A 3 -15.07 -6.94 -5.49
C ILE A 3 -13.83 -7.71 -4.99
N PRO A 4 -12.86 -8.04 -5.88
CA PRO A 4 -11.67 -8.75 -5.46
C PRO A 4 -10.81 -7.88 -4.53
N TYR A 5 -10.09 -8.53 -3.61
CA TYR A 5 -9.28 -7.90 -2.54
C TYR A 5 -10.06 -7.13 -1.47
N ILE A 6 -11.38 -6.96 -1.60
CA ILE A 6 -12.22 -6.33 -0.57
C ILE A 6 -13.21 -7.33 0.03
N GLU A 7 -13.78 -8.19 -0.80
CA GLU A 7 -14.87 -9.09 -0.41
C GLU A 7 -14.54 -10.56 -0.67
N ARG A 8 -13.59 -10.82 -1.56
CA ARG A 8 -13.12 -12.16 -1.92
C ARG A 8 -11.69 -12.14 -2.45
N ASN A 9 -11.10 -13.34 -2.55
CA ASN A 9 -9.87 -13.51 -3.30
C ASN A 9 -10.08 -13.16 -4.78
N PRO A 10 -9.08 -12.56 -5.43
CA PRO A 10 -9.09 -12.39 -6.88
C PRO A 10 -9.12 -13.76 -7.57
N THR A 11 -9.81 -13.84 -8.70
CA THR A 11 -9.74 -15.01 -9.59
C THR A 11 -8.44 -14.99 -10.40
N ASN A 12 -8.11 -16.11 -11.06
CA ASN A 12 -6.95 -16.15 -11.95
C ASN A 12 -7.07 -15.15 -13.11
N ASP A 13 -8.28 -14.93 -13.63
CA ASP A 13 -8.52 -13.98 -14.73
C ASP A 13 -8.31 -12.54 -14.27
N GLU A 14 -8.69 -12.21 -13.04
CA GLU A 14 -8.46 -10.87 -12.47
C GLU A 14 -6.98 -10.63 -12.14
N VAL A 15 -6.28 -11.67 -11.69
CA VAL A 15 -4.81 -11.61 -11.54
C VAL A 15 -4.13 -11.45 -12.90
N LEU A 16 -4.63 -12.13 -13.95
CA LEU A 16 -4.12 -11.97 -15.32
C LEU A 16 -4.39 -10.57 -15.86
N GLN A 17 -5.58 -10.00 -15.65
CA GLN A 17 -5.89 -8.61 -16.03
C GLN A 17 -4.93 -7.63 -15.33
N MET A 18 -4.69 -7.83 -14.04
CA MET A 18 -3.69 -7.05 -13.28
C MET A 18 -2.29 -7.23 -13.85
N GLN A 19 -1.85 -8.46 -14.11
CA GLN A 19 -0.55 -8.73 -14.72
C GLN A 19 -0.40 -8.00 -16.05
N LEU A 20 -1.40 -8.07 -16.93
CA LEU A 20 -1.38 -7.41 -18.24
C LEU A 20 -1.34 -5.88 -18.10
N ALA A 21 -2.17 -5.31 -17.22
CA ALA A 21 -2.20 -3.87 -16.97
C ALA A 21 -0.89 -3.34 -16.37
N PHE A 22 -0.24 -4.08 -15.47
CA PHE A 22 1.10 -3.73 -15.00
C PHE A 22 2.14 -3.84 -16.12
N SER A 23 2.01 -4.82 -17.00
CA SER A 23 2.97 -5.09 -18.08
C SER A 23 2.96 -4.01 -19.16
N THR A 24 1.88 -3.22 -19.30
CA THR A 24 1.86 -2.09 -20.26
C THR A 24 2.90 -1.02 -19.94
N PHE A 25 3.40 -0.98 -18.70
CA PHE A 25 4.46 -0.06 -18.27
C PHE A 25 5.87 -0.63 -18.45
N CYS A 26 5.99 -1.84 -19.03
CA CYS A 26 7.27 -2.47 -19.35
C CYS A 26 7.79 -2.17 -20.76
N ASP A 27 7.03 -1.40 -21.55
CA ASP A 27 7.34 -1.04 -22.94
C ASP A 27 8.34 0.12 -23.10
N GLY A 28 8.96 0.56 -22.00
CA GLY A 28 9.87 1.72 -21.96
C GLY A 28 9.23 3.01 -21.45
N SER A 29 7.91 3.02 -21.20
CA SER A 29 7.19 4.21 -20.70
C SER A 29 6.98 4.26 -19.19
N GLY A 30 7.29 3.20 -18.45
CA GLY A 30 7.11 3.15 -17.00
C GLY A 30 8.00 4.14 -16.25
N GLN A 31 7.50 4.67 -15.13
CA GLN A 31 8.22 5.63 -14.29
C GLN A 31 9.47 5.04 -13.65
N GLU A 32 9.36 3.79 -13.20
CA GLU A 32 10.41 3.09 -12.47
C GLU A 32 11.27 2.31 -13.45
N ARG A 33 12.58 2.20 -13.21
CA ARG A 33 13.51 1.54 -14.12
C ARG A 33 14.40 0.52 -13.41
N ASP A 34 14.53 -0.65 -14.03
CA ASP A 34 15.41 -1.72 -13.59
C ASP A 34 16.83 -1.57 -14.16
N GLY A 35 17.79 -2.28 -13.58
CA GLY A 35 19.20 -2.19 -13.97
C GLY A 35 19.48 -2.65 -15.40
N ASN A 36 18.64 -3.52 -15.96
CA ASN A 36 18.69 -3.97 -17.35
C ASN A 36 18.03 -2.98 -18.33
N GLY A 37 17.50 -1.86 -17.83
CA GLY A 37 16.86 -0.82 -18.62
C GLY A 37 15.35 -0.98 -18.81
N MET A 38 14.75 -2.10 -18.39
CA MET A 38 13.30 -2.29 -18.39
C MET A 38 12.61 -1.27 -17.49
N THR A 39 11.39 -0.88 -17.85
CA THR A 39 10.58 0.04 -17.06
C THR A 39 9.42 -0.69 -16.39
N ARG A 40 8.80 -0.05 -15.39
CA ARG A 40 7.65 -0.60 -14.67
C ARG A 40 6.76 0.53 -14.12
N ALA A 41 5.55 0.16 -13.76
CA ALA A 41 4.55 1.06 -13.18
C ALA A 41 5.11 1.78 -11.94
N GLY A 42 4.94 3.10 -11.89
CA GLY A 42 5.14 3.91 -10.69
C GLY A 42 3.94 3.83 -9.76
N TRP A 43 3.99 4.56 -8.64
CA TRP A 43 2.93 4.51 -7.64
C TRP A 43 1.57 5.00 -8.18
N ARG A 44 1.53 6.08 -8.97
CA ARG A 44 0.29 6.56 -9.62
C ARG A 44 -0.27 5.59 -10.63
N ASP A 45 0.60 4.94 -11.39
CA ASP A 45 0.20 3.96 -12.39
C ASP A 45 -0.48 2.76 -11.70
N ILE A 46 0.07 2.32 -10.57
CA ILE A 46 -0.53 1.26 -9.73
C ILE A 46 -1.91 1.68 -9.21
N GLU A 47 -2.06 2.91 -8.74
CA GLU A 47 -3.37 3.45 -8.31
C GLU A 47 -4.40 3.40 -9.42
N ARG A 48 -4.05 3.86 -10.62
CA ARG A 48 -4.92 3.81 -11.80
C ARG A 48 -5.27 2.39 -12.19
N ILE A 49 -4.29 1.47 -12.22
CA ILE A 49 -4.53 0.07 -12.56
C ILE A 49 -5.56 -0.55 -11.59
N PHE A 50 -5.39 -0.36 -10.28
CA PHE A 50 -6.34 -0.89 -9.30
C PHE A 50 -7.70 -0.21 -9.39
N ALA A 51 -7.76 1.10 -9.66
CA ALA A 51 -9.04 1.77 -9.89
C ALA A 51 -9.79 1.15 -11.08
N GLU A 52 -9.14 0.97 -12.23
CA GLU A 52 -9.77 0.40 -13.43
C GLU A 52 -10.22 -1.06 -13.21
N ILE A 53 -9.34 -1.90 -12.64
CA ILE A 53 -9.64 -3.33 -12.43
C ILE A 53 -10.77 -3.54 -11.42
N LEU A 54 -10.86 -2.67 -10.40
CA LEU A 54 -11.87 -2.77 -9.36
C LEU A 54 -13.14 -1.98 -9.69
N GLY A 55 -13.21 -1.30 -10.83
CA GLY A 55 -14.36 -0.44 -11.19
C GLY A 55 -14.48 0.80 -10.29
N GLY A 56 -13.37 1.27 -9.74
CA GLY A 56 -13.28 2.44 -8.88
C GLY A 56 -12.66 3.67 -9.56
N LYS A 57 -12.22 4.61 -8.73
CA LYS A 57 -11.57 5.85 -9.15
C LYS A 57 -10.30 6.09 -8.34
N ALA A 58 -9.20 6.36 -9.03
CA ALA A 58 -7.97 6.83 -8.40
C ALA A 58 -8.10 8.31 -8.04
N ASN A 59 -7.73 8.67 -6.81
CA ASN A 59 -7.72 10.06 -6.35
C ASN A 59 -6.46 10.83 -6.80
N GLU A 60 -5.35 10.11 -7.01
CA GLU A 60 -4.06 10.63 -7.50
C GLU A 60 -3.54 11.85 -6.73
N ASN A 61 -3.81 11.91 -5.43
CA ASN A 61 -3.50 13.05 -4.58
C ASN A 61 -3.06 12.59 -3.18
N LYS A 62 -2.80 13.53 -2.27
CA LYS A 62 -2.31 13.22 -0.90
C LYS A 62 -3.43 12.83 0.07
N HIS A 63 -4.50 12.17 -0.40
CA HIS A 63 -5.55 11.65 0.48
C HIS A 63 -5.10 10.36 1.19
N ILE A 64 -5.91 9.93 2.15
CA ILE A 64 -5.68 8.70 2.91
C ILE A 64 -6.03 7.46 2.07
N PHE A 65 -7.06 7.56 1.25
CA PHE A 65 -7.45 6.52 0.29
C PHE A 65 -7.01 6.93 -1.11
N ASP A 66 -6.20 6.07 -1.71
CA ASP A 66 -5.61 6.27 -3.03
C ASP A 66 -6.64 5.90 -4.12
N VAL A 67 -7.49 4.91 -3.85
CA VAL A 67 -8.59 4.48 -4.72
C VAL A 67 -9.90 4.40 -3.93
N LEU A 68 -11.00 4.82 -4.55
CA LEU A 68 -12.37 4.67 -4.03
C LEU A 68 -13.14 3.74 -4.96
N VAL A 69 -13.77 2.70 -4.41
CA VAL A 69 -14.51 1.69 -5.18
C VAL A 69 -15.96 1.66 -4.68
N PRO A 70 -16.96 1.85 -5.56
CA PRO A 70 -18.35 1.67 -5.15
C PRO A 70 -18.64 0.19 -4.88
N ASP A 71 -19.48 -0.07 -3.88
CA ASP A 71 -20.03 -1.40 -3.66
C ASP A 71 -20.83 -1.86 -4.88
N SER A 72 -20.73 -3.16 -5.17
CA SER A 72 -21.26 -3.71 -6.42
C SER A 72 -22.78 -3.89 -6.42
N ASP A 73 -23.40 -3.89 -5.24
CA ASP A 73 -24.84 -4.03 -5.05
C ASP A 73 -25.50 -2.70 -4.63
N ASN A 74 -24.72 -1.75 -4.11
CA ASN A 74 -25.16 -0.42 -3.71
C ASN A 74 -24.09 0.68 -3.96
N GLU A 75 -24.22 1.42 -5.06
CA GLU A 75 -23.27 2.48 -5.45
C GLU A 75 -23.15 3.67 -4.47
N ASP A 76 -24.07 3.78 -3.49
CA ASP A 76 -24.01 4.77 -2.42
C ASP A 76 -23.02 4.35 -1.32
N ILE A 77 -22.65 3.07 -1.23
CA ILE A 77 -21.61 2.57 -0.34
C ILE A 77 -20.29 2.56 -1.11
N ILE A 78 -19.26 3.17 -0.51
CA ILE A 78 -17.93 3.30 -1.08
C ILE A 78 -16.92 2.63 -0.16
N TYR A 79 -15.96 1.92 -0.75
CA TYR A 79 -14.81 1.33 -0.08
C TYR A 79 -13.55 2.14 -0.40
N GLY A 80 -12.77 2.47 0.62
CA GLY A 80 -11.49 3.13 0.48
C GLY A 80 -10.34 2.12 0.42
N ILE A 81 -9.43 2.30 -0.53
CA ILE A 81 -8.20 1.50 -0.64
C ILE A 81 -7.02 2.42 -0.46
N SER A 82 -6.14 2.11 0.49
CA SER A 82 -4.79 2.69 0.53
C SER A 82 -3.79 1.71 -0.09
N LEU A 83 -3.21 2.10 -1.22
CA LEU A 83 -2.31 1.30 -2.00
C LEU A 83 -0.87 1.53 -1.57
N LYS A 84 -0.12 0.43 -1.52
CA LYS A 84 1.31 0.42 -1.24
C LYS A 84 1.99 -0.49 -2.25
N SER A 85 3.20 -0.10 -2.66
CA SER A 85 4.07 -0.96 -3.47
C SER A 85 5.44 -1.03 -2.83
N LYS A 86 6.00 -2.23 -2.70
CA LYS A 86 7.29 -2.37 -2.05
C LYS A 86 8.15 -3.48 -2.65
N GLN A 87 9.36 -3.12 -3.04
CA GLN A 87 10.41 -4.11 -3.28
C GLN A 87 10.82 -4.72 -1.94
N ILE A 88 10.72 -6.04 -1.81
CA ILE A 88 11.30 -6.76 -0.69
C ILE A 88 12.77 -7.07 -1.03
N SER A 89 13.69 -6.79 -0.10
CA SER A 89 15.14 -6.85 -0.38
C SER A 89 15.68 -8.25 -0.59
N ARG A 90 15.09 -9.25 0.10
CA ARG A 90 15.48 -10.66 -0.06
C ARG A 90 14.75 -11.26 -1.23
N ALA A 91 15.48 -11.96 -2.08
CA ALA A 91 14.93 -12.41 -3.34
C ALA A 91 14.20 -13.77 -3.26
N SER A 92 14.19 -14.42 -2.09
CA SER A 92 13.21 -15.47 -1.73
C SER A 92 11.96 -14.90 -1.04
N ALA A 93 11.90 -13.58 -0.81
CA ALA A 93 10.93 -13.06 0.13
C ALA A 93 9.49 -13.17 -0.36
N ILE A 94 9.26 -13.21 -1.68
CA ILE A 94 7.92 -13.39 -2.23
C ILE A 94 7.47 -14.83 -2.02
N GLU A 95 8.38 -15.79 -2.14
CA GLU A 95 8.16 -17.18 -1.76
C GLU A 95 7.90 -17.32 -0.26
N ASP A 96 8.64 -16.61 0.59
CA ASP A 96 8.44 -16.59 2.05
C ASP A 96 7.01 -16.12 2.42
N LEU A 97 6.36 -15.26 1.60
CA LEU A 97 5.00 -14.75 1.88
C LEU A 97 3.93 -15.85 1.83
N GLU A 98 4.24 -17.03 1.33
CA GLU A 98 3.24 -18.10 1.20
C GLU A 98 3.13 -18.96 2.45
N GLU A 99 4.10 -18.82 3.35
CA GLU A 99 4.11 -19.41 4.67
C GLU A 99 3.81 -18.32 5.72
N GLU A 100 4.85 -17.86 6.43
CA GLU A 100 4.75 -16.87 7.51
C GLU A 100 5.55 -15.59 7.24
N GLY A 101 5.92 -15.35 5.98
CA GLY A 101 6.58 -14.13 5.55
C GLY A 101 5.76 -12.88 5.90
N ARG A 102 6.44 -11.74 5.97
CA ARG A 102 5.81 -10.46 6.32
C ARG A 102 5.76 -9.52 5.12
N VAL A 103 4.58 -8.96 4.89
CA VAL A 103 4.39 -7.90 3.90
C VAL A 103 4.92 -6.60 4.47
N HIS A 104 5.70 -5.84 3.69
CA HIS A 104 6.28 -4.59 4.16
C HIS A 104 5.50 -3.38 3.66
N MET A 105 4.89 -2.64 4.59
CA MET A 105 4.16 -1.42 4.29
C MET A 105 4.78 -0.21 5.00
N GLU A 106 4.95 0.90 4.27
CA GLU A 106 5.10 2.23 4.87
C GLU A 106 3.72 2.89 4.88
N ILE A 107 3.02 2.82 6.01
CA ILE A 107 1.65 3.31 6.14
C ILE A 107 1.63 4.84 6.06
N ALA A 108 2.61 5.48 6.69
CA ALA A 108 2.67 6.93 6.74
C ALA A 108 4.09 7.47 6.90
N ASN A 109 4.25 8.69 6.40
CA ASN A 109 5.46 9.49 6.55
C ASN A 109 5.04 10.93 6.88
N SER A 110 4.66 11.15 8.14
CA SER A 110 4.15 12.44 8.60
C SER A 110 4.65 12.76 10.02
N PRO A 111 5.94 13.12 10.16
CA PRO A 111 6.54 13.38 11.48
C PRO A 111 5.78 14.49 12.22
N ALA A 112 5.39 15.56 11.52
CA ALA A 112 4.69 16.68 12.11
C ALA A 112 3.33 16.28 12.72
N LYS A 113 2.54 15.44 12.03
CA LYS A 113 1.23 15.00 12.53
C LYS A 113 1.36 14.07 13.73
N PHE A 114 2.28 13.11 13.69
CA PHE A 114 2.53 12.23 14.83
C PHE A 114 3.00 13.02 16.06
N TRP A 115 3.98 13.92 15.89
CA TRP A 115 4.48 14.74 16.99
C TRP A 115 3.44 15.70 17.53
N ALA A 116 2.53 16.22 16.70
CA ALA A 116 1.42 17.05 17.17
C ALA A 116 0.52 16.29 18.15
N GLU A 117 0.13 15.05 17.84
CA GLU A 117 -0.70 14.25 18.75
C GLU A 117 0.06 13.83 20.01
N LEU A 118 1.34 13.48 19.91
CA LEU A 118 2.18 13.21 21.08
C LEU A 118 2.30 14.45 21.98
N THR A 119 2.49 15.63 21.40
CA THR A 119 2.60 16.89 22.15
C THR A 119 1.29 17.23 22.86
N LYS A 120 0.13 17.02 22.21
CA LYS A 120 -1.19 17.16 22.84
C LYS A 120 -1.37 16.24 24.05
N ALA A 121 -0.75 15.06 24.02
CA ALA A 121 -0.71 14.12 25.14
C ALA A 121 0.37 14.43 26.20
N GLY A 122 1.10 15.55 26.08
CA GLY A 122 2.18 15.90 27.00
C GLY A 122 3.45 15.05 26.84
N ILE A 123 3.66 14.48 25.65
CA ILE A 123 4.87 13.74 25.30
C ILE A 123 5.74 14.59 24.37
N SER A 124 6.99 14.79 24.79
CA SER A 124 7.99 15.58 24.07
C SER A 124 9.02 14.68 23.37
N GLU A 125 9.83 15.28 22.50
CA GLU A 125 11.02 14.60 21.97
C GLU A 125 11.99 14.13 23.07
N SER A 126 12.04 14.84 24.21
CA SER A 126 12.88 14.44 25.33
C SER A 126 12.43 13.11 25.93
N ASP A 127 11.12 12.90 26.07
CA ASP A 127 10.57 11.62 26.55
C ASP A 127 11.01 10.46 25.63
N PHE A 128 11.00 10.69 24.32
CA PHE A 128 11.44 9.71 23.32
C PHE A 128 12.94 9.44 23.39
N ARG A 129 13.77 10.49 23.48
CA ARG A 129 15.24 10.37 23.63
C ARG A 129 15.63 9.65 24.92
N SER A 130 14.89 9.89 26.00
CA SER A 130 15.04 9.21 27.28
C SER A 130 14.46 7.79 27.29
N LYS A 131 13.88 7.32 26.18
CA LYS A 131 13.31 5.98 26.00
C LYS A 131 12.18 5.65 27.01
N ASN A 132 11.42 6.67 27.40
CA ASN A 132 10.29 6.54 28.30
C ASN A 132 8.97 6.42 27.52
N LYS A 133 7.90 6.02 28.21
CA LYS A 133 6.52 6.04 27.68
C LYS A 133 6.30 5.23 26.39
N ALA A 134 7.09 4.18 26.15
CA ALA A 134 7.04 3.36 24.93
C ALA A 134 5.61 2.91 24.56
N SER A 135 4.89 2.33 25.52
CA SER A 135 3.52 1.85 25.32
C SER A 135 2.52 2.98 25.04
N GLU A 136 2.64 4.09 25.75
CA GLU A 136 1.75 5.25 25.60
C GLU A 136 1.94 5.90 24.22
N ILE A 137 3.19 6.10 23.81
CA ILE A 137 3.55 6.60 22.48
C ILE A 137 2.99 5.66 21.41
N GLY A 138 3.25 4.36 21.54
CA GLY A 138 2.74 3.34 20.63
C GLY A 138 1.23 3.41 20.42
N GLN A 139 0.48 3.51 21.52
CA GLN A 139 -0.99 3.64 21.47
C GLN A 139 -1.45 4.94 20.79
N ILE A 140 -0.76 6.06 21.04
CA ILE A 140 -1.08 7.34 20.39
C ILE A 140 -0.83 7.25 18.88
N LEU A 141 0.24 6.60 18.44
CA LEU A 141 0.52 6.43 17.00
C LEU A 141 -0.59 5.67 16.29
N LEU A 142 -1.08 4.56 16.88
CA LEU A 142 -2.18 3.79 16.31
C LEU A 142 -3.46 4.63 16.22
N LYS A 143 -3.84 5.29 17.32
CA LYS A 143 -5.00 6.19 17.36
C LYS A 143 -4.91 7.34 16.35
N THR A 144 -3.70 7.84 16.11
CA THR A 144 -3.46 8.91 15.13
C THR A 144 -3.74 8.43 13.71
N ILE A 145 -3.35 7.20 13.37
CA ILE A 145 -3.67 6.61 12.06
C ILE A 145 -5.18 6.37 11.93
N ASP A 146 -5.82 5.83 12.98
CA ASP A 146 -7.27 5.62 13.01
C ASP A 146 -8.03 6.94 12.80
N SER A 147 -7.57 8.03 13.45
CA SER A 147 -8.20 9.34 13.29
C SER A 147 -8.10 9.86 11.85
N TRP A 148 -7.01 9.58 11.13
CA TRP A 148 -6.89 9.98 9.73
C TRP A 148 -7.91 9.27 8.83
N HIS A 149 -8.22 7.99 9.07
CA HIS A 149 -9.27 7.29 8.34
C HIS A 149 -10.66 7.89 8.63
N LEU A 150 -10.93 8.21 9.89
CA LEU A 150 -12.19 8.85 10.30
C LEU A 150 -12.34 10.27 9.73
N GLU A 151 -11.26 11.05 9.71
CA GLU A 151 -11.20 12.37 9.08
C GLU A 151 -11.46 12.25 7.57
N ALA A 152 -10.84 11.27 6.90
CA ALA A 152 -11.05 11.03 5.48
C ALA A 152 -12.50 10.63 5.16
N LYS A 153 -13.11 9.76 5.97
CA LYS A 153 -14.54 9.42 5.89
C LYS A 153 -15.41 10.66 6.04
N THR A 154 -15.18 11.45 7.08
CA THR A 154 -15.97 12.66 7.37
C THR A 154 -15.89 13.66 6.22
N ALA A 155 -14.68 13.89 5.70
CA ALA A 155 -14.46 14.78 4.56
C ALA A 155 -15.17 14.28 3.29
N PHE A 156 -15.07 12.98 3.01
CA PHE A 156 -15.72 12.36 1.86
C PHE A 156 -17.24 12.49 1.93
N GLU A 157 -17.86 12.13 3.05
CA GLU A 157 -19.32 12.14 3.22
C GLU A 157 -19.89 13.56 3.28
N THR A 158 -19.11 14.53 3.76
CA THR A 158 -19.48 15.95 3.70
C THR A 158 -19.56 16.45 2.26
N GLN A 159 -18.64 15.99 1.39
CA GLN A 159 -18.60 16.36 -0.03
C GLN A 159 -19.60 15.53 -0.87
N ASN A 160 -20.04 14.39 -0.37
CA ASN A 160 -20.91 13.44 -1.05
C ASN A 160 -22.05 13.02 -0.10
N PRO A 161 -23.04 13.89 0.16
CA PRO A 161 -24.03 13.70 1.22
C PRO A 161 -24.89 12.44 1.05
N ASP A 162 -25.04 11.95 -0.19
CA ASP A 162 -25.80 10.75 -0.52
C ASP A 162 -24.96 9.46 -0.45
N LYS A 163 -23.63 9.58 -0.28
CA LYS A 163 -22.71 8.45 -0.23
C LYS A 163 -22.18 8.20 1.17
N ARG A 164 -21.75 6.95 1.42
CA ARG A 164 -21.15 6.52 2.69
C ARG A 164 -19.84 5.79 2.43
N LEU A 165 -18.78 6.18 3.13
CA LEU A 165 -17.49 5.49 3.08
C LEU A 165 -17.45 4.42 4.18
N ASP A 166 -17.48 3.14 3.81
CA ASP A 166 -17.41 2.03 4.76
C ASP A 166 -15.96 1.69 5.12
N LEU A 167 -15.53 2.14 6.31
CA LEU A 167 -14.18 1.87 6.82
C LEU A 167 -13.96 0.41 7.23
N ASN A 168 -15.02 -0.35 7.54
CA ASN A 168 -14.86 -1.77 7.94
C ASN A 168 -14.51 -2.65 6.73
N LYS A 169 -14.96 -2.24 5.55
CA LYS A 169 -14.63 -2.87 4.27
C LYS A 169 -13.48 -2.18 3.53
N SER A 170 -13.06 -1.00 3.97
CA SER A 170 -11.87 -0.34 3.45
C SER A 170 -10.60 -1.11 3.85
N VAL A 171 -9.57 -1.05 3.00
CA VAL A 171 -8.39 -1.92 3.13
C VAL A 171 -7.08 -1.21 2.76
N TYR A 172 -5.98 -1.75 3.27
CA TYR A 172 -4.67 -1.59 2.65
C TYR A 172 -4.49 -2.66 1.58
N ILE A 173 -4.12 -2.28 0.37
CA ILE A 173 -3.63 -3.24 -0.64
C ILE A 173 -2.15 -2.99 -0.85
N THR A 174 -1.34 -4.05 -0.71
CA THR A 174 0.11 -3.98 -0.93
C THR A 174 0.56 -4.90 -2.04
N VAL A 175 1.17 -4.31 -3.07
CA VAL A 175 1.88 -5.03 -4.12
C VAL A 175 3.34 -5.20 -3.70
N SER A 176 3.67 -6.40 -3.26
CA SER A 176 5.05 -6.78 -2.94
C SER A 176 5.73 -7.30 -4.20
N TYR A 177 7.01 -6.97 -4.39
CA TYR A 177 7.79 -7.50 -5.51
C TYR A 177 9.23 -7.82 -5.13
N SER A 178 9.80 -8.86 -5.76
CA SER A 178 11.19 -9.25 -5.56
C SER A 178 12.15 -8.25 -6.23
N PRO A 179 13.44 -8.23 -5.88
CA PRO A 179 14.46 -7.60 -6.70
C PRO A 179 14.48 -8.24 -8.09
N PHE A 180 14.92 -7.50 -9.11
CA PHE A 180 15.12 -8.03 -10.44
C PHE A 180 16.27 -9.06 -10.45
N ARG A 181 16.08 -10.16 -11.18
CA ARG A 181 17.11 -11.18 -11.43
C ARG A 181 17.19 -11.46 -12.92
N ASP A 182 18.40 -11.40 -13.48
CA ASP A 182 18.64 -11.74 -14.89
C ASP A 182 18.07 -13.13 -15.23
N GLY A 183 17.33 -13.22 -16.32
CA GLY A 183 16.72 -14.47 -16.81
C GLY A 183 15.49 -14.97 -16.04
N ILE A 184 15.14 -14.38 -14.89
CA ILE A 184 13.96 -14.74 -14.08
C ILE A 184 12.96 -13.59 -14.01
N GLY A 185 13.44 -12.34 -14.05
CA GLY A 185 12.63 -11.14 -13.87
C GLY A 185 12.30 -10.87 -12.40
N ARG A 186 11.16 -10.23 -12.17
CA ARG A 186 10.61 -9.93 -10.84
C ARG A 186 9.36 -10.76 -10.60
N LEU A 187 9.20 -11.25 -9.38
CA LEU A 187 7.99 -11.88 -8.92
C LEU A 187 7.16 -10.88 -8.09
N TYR A 188 5.86 -10.85 -8.31
CA TYR A 188 4.90 -9.95 -7.67
C TYR A 188 3.84 -10.74 -6.91
N GLN A 189 3.32 -10.14 -5.83
CA GLN A 189 2.13 -10.64 -5.14
C GLN A 189 1.40 -9.50 -4.44
N ALA A 190 0.08 -9.45 -4.60
CA ALA A 190 -0.79 -8.48 -3.95
C ALA A 190 -1.45 -9.08 -2.71
N HIS A 191 -1.51 -8.31 -1.62
CA HIS A 191 -2.18 -8.69 -0.37
C HIS A 191 -3.11 -7.57 0.09
N SER A 192 -4.25 -7.95 0.65
CA SER A 192 -5.21 -7.03 1.26
C SER A 192 -5.27 -7.21 2.77
N PHE A 193 -5.20 -6.12 3.53
CA PHE A 193 -5.26 -6.09 4.99
C PHE A 193 -6.33 -5.10 5.45
N PRO A 194 -6.99 -5.36 6.59
CA PRO A 194 -7.89 -4.37 7.19
C PRO A 194 -7.12 -3.11 7.61
N LEU A 195 -7.84 -1.99 7.77
CA LEU A 195 -7.24 -0.74 8.25
C LEU A 195 -6.80 -0.79 9.72
N THR A 196 -7.26 -1.79 10.47
CA THR A 196 -7.03 -1.97 11.91
C THR A 196 -5.72 -2.70 12.21
N PHE A 197 -5.14 -2.42 13.37
CA PHE A 197 -3.95 -3.11 13.87
C PHE A 197 -4.32 -4.16 14.94
N PRO A 198 -3.50 -5.21 15.13
CA PRO A 198 -3.67 -6.15 16.23
C PRO A 198 -3.68 -5.48 17.60
N GLU A 199 -4.46 -6.02 18.53
CA GLU A 199 -4.46 -5.59 19.93
C GLU A 199 -3.24 -6.12 20.69
N ASN A 200 -3.01 -5.62 21.91
CA ASN A 200 -1.97 -6.11 22.84
C ASN A 200 -0.53 -6.03 22.30
N ILE A 201 -0.25 -5.07 21.41
CA ILE A 201 1.11 -4.80 20.93
C ILE A 201 1.97 -4.29 22.08
N LYS A 202 3.07 -4.99 22.34
CA LYS A 202 4.12 -4.56 23.27
C LYS A 202 5.11 -3.65 22.56
N TRP A 203 5.46 -2.54 23.19
CA TRP A 203 6.30 -1.50 22.59
C TRP A 203 7.66 -1.39 23.27
N SER A 204 8.72 -1.27 22.48
CA SER A 204 10.08 -1.12 22.99
C SER A 204 10.94 -0.26 22.06
N TYR A 205 11.91 0.45 22.64
CA TYR A 205 12.90 1.19 21.86
C TYR A 205 14.01 0.24 21.41
N ILE A 206 14.21 0.14 20.10
CA ILE A 206 15.30 -0.69 19.52
C ILE A 206 16.53 0.14 19.17
N SER A 207 16.39 1.46 19.12
CA SER A 207 17.47 2.43 18.93
C SER A 207 17.01 3.79 19.43
N ASP A 208 17.90 4.78 19.41
CA ASP A 208 17.57 6.17 19.79
C ASP A 208 16.61 6.85 18.81
N ARG A 209 16.29 6.20 17.67
CA ARG A 209 15.46 6.77 16.61
C ARG A 209 14.20 5.97 16.30
N CYS A 210 14.08 4.76 16.84
CA CYS A 210 13.03 3.83 16.46
C CYS A 210 12.34 3.21 17.68
N LEU A 211 11.02 3.36 17.70
CA LEU A 211 10.11 2.63 18.58
C LEU A 211 9.50 1.46 17.80
N ARG A 212 9.56 0.27 18.38
CA ARG A 212 9.08 -0.98 17.76
C ARG A 212 7.86 -1.51 18.49
N GLY A 213 6.83 -1.86 17.74
CA GLY A 213 5.74 -2.72 18.19
C GLY A 213 6.04 -4.18 17.85
N MET A 214 6.01 -5.05 18.85
CA MET A 214 6.25 -6.49 18.70
C MET A 214 4.95 -7.20 18.32
N ASP A 215 5.06 -8.26 17.51
CA ASP A 215 3.90 -9.06 17.12
C ASP A 215 3.31 -9.77 18.34
N PRO A 216 2.01 -9.58 18.66
CA PRO A 216 1.37 -10.24 19.81
C PRO A 216 1.39 -11.78 19.74
N THR A 217 1.55 -12.35 18.55
CA THR A 217 1.62 -13.81 18.32
C THR A 217 3.04 -14.35 18.30
N ASP A 218 4.06 -13.48 18.22
CA ASP A 218 5.48 -13.83 18.30
C ASP A 218 6.29 -12.58 18.67
N GLU A 219 6.56 -12.40 19.97
CA GLU A 219 7.20 -11.19 20.50
C GLU A 219 8.62 -10.95 19.97
N ASN A 220 9.25 -11.97 19.35
CA ASN A 220 10.57 -11.82 18.73
C ASN A 220 10.50 -11.20 17.33
N LYS A 221 9.30 -11.00 16.78
CA LYS A 221 9.09 -10.46 15.44
C LYS A 221 8.58 -9.03 15.50
N THR A 222 9.06 -8.25 14.54
CA THR A 222 8.62 -6.87 14.35
C THR A 222 7.26 -6.85 13.70
N LEU A 223 6.30 -6.15 14.31
CA LEU A 223 5.02 -5.85 13.71
C LEU A 223 4.99 -4.41 13.19
N ILE A 224 5.57 -3.47 13.95
CA ILE A 224 5.60 -2.04 13.62
C ILE A 224 6.98 -1.48 13.93
N ASP A 225 7.47 -0.58 13.07
CA ASP A 225 8.57 0.32 13.39
C ASP A 225 8.13 1.77 13.15
N TRP A 226 8.34 2.63 14.13
CA TRP A 226 8.15 4.07 14.01
C TRP A 226 9.46 4.82 14.23
N TYR A 227 9.90 5.53 13.19
CA TYR A 227 11.14 6.30 13.16
C TYR A 227 10.93 7.75 13.62
N GLY A 228 10.51 7.93 14.87
CA GLY A 228 10.07 9.23 15.41
C GLY A 228 11.08 10.37 15.31
N LEU A 229 12.38 10.06 15.37
CA LEU A 229 13.47 11.05 15.23
C LEU A 229 14.22 10.93 13.89
N SER A 230 13.65 10.25 12.91
CA SER A 230 14.27 10.03 11.60
C SER A 230 13.21 9.95 10.50
N GLY A 231 12.61 11.10 10.18
CA GLY A 231 11.62 11.22 9.11
C GLY A 231 10.20 10.84 9.52
N GLY A 232 9.97 10.25 10.69
CA GLY A 232 8.61 9.94 11.18
C GLY A 232 7.90 8.84 10.39
N GLN A 233 8.66 7.98 9.72
CA GLN A 233 8.11 6.84 8.98
C GLN A 233 7.46 5.86 9.94
N PHE A 234 6.20 5.52 9.68
CA PHE A 234 5.47 4.46 10.35
C PHE A 234 5.35 3.27 9.40
N LYS A 235 6.03 2.17 9.75
CA LYS A 235 6.09 0.95 8.95
C LYS A 235 5.35 -0.18 9.65
N TYR A 236 4.57 -0.93 8.88
CA TYR A 236 3.76 -2.06 9.35
C TYR A 236 4.17 -3.33 8.60
N TYR A 237 4.24 -4.44 9.33
CA TYR A 237 4.78 -5.72 8.87
C TYR A 237 3.85 -6.90 9.22
N PRO A 238 2.58 -6.92 8.74
CA PRO A 238 1.70 -8.06 9.02
C PRO A 238 2.23 -9.34 8.39
N LYS A 239 1.83 -10.46 8.97
CA LYS A 239 2.06 -11.77 8.35
C LYS A 239 1.21 -11.86 7.08
N ALA A 240 1.78 -12.39 6.00
CA ALA A 240 1.07 -12.55 4.74
C ALA A 240 -0.16 -13.47 4.89
N ASN A 241 -0.08 -14.48 5.76
CA ASN A 241 -1.20 -15.39 6.05
C ASN A 241 -2.33 -14.77 6.87
N THR A 242 -2.18 -13.55 7.39
CA THR A 242 -3.28 -12.79 8.02
C THR A 242 -3.93 -11.78 7.08
N ALA A 243 -3.55 -11.77 5.79
CA ALA A 243 -4.24 -10.97 4.79
C ALA A 243 -5.69 -11.46 4.65
N ASN A 244 -6.64 -10.54 4.46
CA ASN A 244 -8.02 -10.89 4.13
C ASN A 244 -8.04 -11.68 2.82
N TYR A 245 -7.27 -11.20 1.84
CA TYR A 245 -7.18 -11.76 0.49
C TYR A 245 -5.78 -11.61 -0.08
N LYS A 246 -5.38 -12.52 -0.96
CA LYS A 246 -4.10 -12.46 -1.68
C LYS A 246 -4.22 -12.93 -3.12
N SER A 247 -3.37 -12.39 -3.99
CA SER A 247 -3.22 -12.89 -5.35
C SER A 247 -2.34 -14.15 -5.40
N ALA A 248 -2.50 -14.94 -6.45
CA ALA A 248 -1.41 -15.80 -6.90
C ALA A 248 -0.18 -14.93 -7.24
N ARG A 249 1.01 -15.53 -7.21
CA ARG A 249 2.23 -14.86 -7.66
C ARG A 249 2.20 -14.72 -9.18
N PHE A 250 2.75 -13.62 -9.68
CA PHE A 250 2.83 -13.37 -11.12
C PHE A 250 4.12 -12.62 -11.47
N SER A 251 4.55 -12.75 -12.72
CA SER A 251 5.65 -11.99 -13.30
C SER A 251 5.10 -11.08 -14.39
N LEU A 252 5.70 -9.92 -14.61
CA LEU A 252 5.27 -9.07 -15.72
C LEU A 252 5.69 -9.68 -17.05
N LEU A 253 4.88 -9.44 -18.07
CA LEU A 253 5.21 -9.79 -19.44
C LEU A 253 6.08 -8.70 -20.06
N GLU A 254 6.88 -9.07 -21.05
CA GLU A 254 7.66 -8.13 -21.84
C GLU A 254 6.85 -7.75 -23.08
N PRO A 255 6.19 -6.56 -23.11
CA PRO A 255 5.55 -6.09 -24.33
C PRO A 255 6.60 -5.64 -25.34
N GLU A 256 6.16 -5.43 -26.58
CA GLU A 256 6.96 -4.70 -27.57
C GLU A 256 7.31 -3.32 -27.03
N ILE A 257 8.58 -2.90 -27.19
CA ILE A 257 9.02 -1.56 -26.81
C ILE A 257 8.45 -0.58 -27.82
N ILE A 258 7.62 0.36 -27.37
CA ILE A 258 7.00 1.38 -28.20
C ILE A 258 7.49 2.75 -27.74
N SER A 259 8.22 3.45 -28.60
CA SER A 259 8.68 4.81 -28.31
C SER A 259 7.50 5.78 -28.16
N ILE A 260 7.72 6.92 -27.50
CA ILE A 260 6.68 7.96 -27.36
C ILE A 260 6.19 8.44 -28.74
N VAL A 261 7.08 8.49 -29.74
CA VAL A 261 6.74 8.86 -31.12
C VAL A 261 5.82 7.82 -31.75
N GLU A 262 6.12 6.54 -31.60
CA GLU A 262 5.28 5.46 -32.12
C GLU A 262 3.92 5.41 -31.42
N LYS A 263 3.87 5.62 -30.09
CA LYS A 263 2.59 5.75 -29.36
C LYS A 263 1.75 6.89 -29.91
N ALA A 264 2.35 8.06 -30.12
CA ALA A 264 1.63 9.22 -30.66
C ALA A 264 1.11 8.96 -32.08
N LYS A 265 1.89 8.31 -32.93
CA LYS A 265 1.46 7.87 -34.27
C LYS A 265 0.30 6.87 -34.20
N THR A 266 0.33 5.94 -33.25
CA THR A 266 -0.75 4.96 -33.06
C THR A 266 -2.04 5.61 -32.56
N TYR A 267 -1.96 6.57 -31.63
CA TYR A 267 -3.15 7.23 -31.08
C TYR A 267 -3.75 8.28 -32.02
N TRP A 268 -2.93 8.96 -32.81
CA TRP A 268 -3.37 10.03 -33.71
C TRP A 268 -2.69 9.94 -35.09
N PRO A 269 -2.93 8.85 -35.84
CA PRO A 269 -2.24 8.63 -37.11
C PRO A 269 -2.47 9.78 -38.10
N GLU A 270 -3.69 10.34 -38.14
CA GLU A 270 -4.07 11.42 -39.06
C GLU A 270 -3.57 12.81 -38.64
N LYS A 271 -3.05 12.98 -37.40
CA LYS A 271 -2.57 14.28 -36.89
C LYS A 271 -1.05 14.34 -36.77
N TRP A 272 -0.37 13.21 -36.90
CA TRP A 272 1.08 13.18 -36.81
C TRP A 272 1.71 13.76 -38.09
N PRO A 273 2.62 14.74 -38.00
CA PRO A 273 3.27 15.30 -39.19
C PRO A 273 4.09 14.24 -39.94
N GLU A 274 4.02 14.24 -41.26
CA GLU A 274 4.93 13.45 -42.12
C GLU A 274 6.40 13.79 -41.87
#